data_AF-A0A1H5VJD7-F1
#
_entry.id   AF-A0A1H5VJD7-F1
#
_cell.length_a   1.000
_cell.length_b   1.000
_cell.length_c   1.000
_cell.angle_alpha   90.00
_cell.angle_beta   90.00
_cell.angle_gamma   90.00
#
_symmetry.space_group_name_H-M   'P 1'
#
loop_
_entity.id
_entity.type
_entity.pdbx_description
1 polymer ?
#
loop_
_entity_poly.entity_id
_entity_poly.type
_entity_poly.pdbx_seq_one_letter_code
_entity_poly.pdbx_strand_id
1 'polypeptide(L)'
;MTEAKAHPRRSAILKTAMVICVYLAISFTLASFPADTIIDKVGSDNAYVLMFALGMIGGFTTFTGIPYHFVLMSLAVGGLDPVALGVCTAVGVMLGDSTMFLIGKQVKDSLPPRVVATIDHFAEYLLKHPRFVTPALVAYGTVSPFSNDFVVASLSMGGYGYWRTILPLTVGNIFYNIALAYLGLYAYDTIIGWF
;
A
#
# COMPACT_ATOMS: atom_id res chain seq x y z
N MET A 1 22.45 30.80 34.37
CA MET A 1 22.59 29.96 33.15
C MET A 1 21.43 28.98 33.17
N THR A 2 20.36 29.29 32.45
CA THR A 2 19.08 28.57 32.51
C THR A 2 18.91 27.83 31.19
N GLU A 3 19.25 26.55 31.17
CA GLU A 3 19.05 25.70 30.00
C GLU A 3 17.55 25.54 29.71
N ALA A 4 17.13 26.06 28.57
CA ALA A 4 15.78 25.90 28.05
C ALA A 4 15.57 24.42 27.66
N LYS A 5 14.73 23.72 28.44
CA LYS A 5 14.17 22.41 28.07
C LYS A 5 13.45 22.54 26.72
N ALA A 6 14.13 22.16 25.64
CA ALA A 6 13.55 22.06 24.32
C ALA A 6 12.40 21.04 24.36
N HIS A 7 11.16 21.52 24.22
CA HIS A 7 9.96 20.70 24.21
C HIS A 7 10.02 19.66 23.06
N PRO A 8 10.16 18.35 23.35
CA PRO A 8 10.29 17.31 22.31
C PRO A 8 9.02 17.14 21.46
N ARG A 9 7.88 17.67 21.92
CA ARG A 9 6.60 17.65 21.21
C ARG A 9 6.57 18.59 19.99
N ARG A 10 7.26 19.73 20.02
CA ARG A 10 7.12 20.76 18.96
C ARG A 10 7.87 20.38 17.68
N SER A 11 9.04 19.72 17.80
CA SER A 11 9.80 19.22 16.66
C SER A 11 9.16 17.97 16.04
N ALA A 12 8.52 17.11 16.85
CA ALA A 12 7.74 15.98 16.35
C ALA A 12 6.54 16.46 15.53
N ILE A 13 5.77 17.44 16.03
CA ILE A 13 4.64 18.04 15.31
C ILE A 13 5.11 18.70 14.01
N LEU A 14 6.25 19.41 14.02
CA LEU A 14 6.81 20.04 12.82
C LEU A 14 7.21 19.00 11.75
N LYS A 15 7.84 17.89 12.18
CA LYS A 15 8.22 16.79 11.28
C LYS A 15 6.99 16.10 10.71
N THR A 16 5.96 15.82 11.53
CA THR A 16 4.70 15.24 11.06
C THR A 16 3.98 16.18 10.09
N ALA A 17 3.91 17.47 10.40
CA ALA A 17 3.31 18.48 9.50
C ALA A 17 4.09 18.61 8.19
N MET A 18 5.43 18.53 8.23
CA MET A 18 6.26 18.52 7.02
C MET A 18 5.98 17.29 6.15
N VAL A 19 5.87 16.09 6.73
CA VAL A 19 5.52 14.87 5.99
C VAL A 19 4.13 15.00 5.36
N ILE A 20 3.14 15.53 6.09
CA ILE A 20 1.80 15.78 5.58
C ILE A 20 1.82 16.83 4.45
N CYS A 21 2.58 17.92 4.59
CA CYS A 21 2.69 18.94 3.54
C CYS A 21 3.40 18.40 2.29
N VAL A 22 4.42 17.57 2.44
CA VAL A 22 5.09 16.91 1.30
C VAL A 22 4.14 15.94 0.61
N TYR A 23 3.36 15.16 1.38
CA TYR A 23 2.32 14.29 0.86
C TYR A 23 1.27 15.06 0.07
N LEU A 24 0.75 16.16 0.64
CA LEU A 24 -0.27 16.99 0.00
C LEU A 24 0.29 17.69 -1.22
N ALA A 25 1.54 18.17 -1.16
CA ALA A 25 2.22 18.75 -2.30
C ALA A 25 2.34 17.72 -3.43
N ILE A 26 2.92 16.53 -3.16
CA ILE A 26 3.05 15.46 -4.16
C ILE A 26 1.70 15.06 -4.74
N SER A 27 0.67 14.92 -3.90
CA SER A 27 -0.69 14.58 -4.33
C SER A 27 -1.29 15.66 -5.22
N PHE A 28 -1.09 16.93 -4.86
CA PHE A 28 -1.55 18.07 -5.64
C PHE A 28 -0.80 18.21 -6.97
N THR A 29 0.53 18.02 -6.98
CA THR A 29 1.30 18.05 -8.23
C THR A 29 0.90 16.92 -9.14
N LEU A 30 0.73 15.69 -8.62
CA LEU A 30 0.29 14.54 -9.42
C LEU A 30 -1.13 14.70 -9.96
N ALA A 31 -2.04 15.30 -9.18
CA ALA A 31 -3.38 15.65 -9.65
C ALA A 31 -3.38 16.77 -10.71
N SER A 32 -2.31 17.57 -10.79
CA SER A 32 -2.19 18.68 -11.75
C SER A 32 -1.61 18.26 -13.11
N PHE A 33 -1.16 17.01 -13.26
CA PHE A 33 -0.64 16.49 -14.53
C PHE A 33 -1.66 15.57 -15.21
N PRO A 34 -2.17 15.93 -16.40
CA PRO A 34 -3.02 15.05 -17.20
C PRO A 34 -2.29 13.74 -17.50
N ALA A 35 -3.01 12.62 -17.42
CA ALA A 35 -2.45 11.28 -17.66
C ALA A 35 -1.78 11.16 -19.03
N ASP A 36 -2.35 11.83 -20.01
CA ASP A 36 -1.96 11.88 -21.42
C ASP A 36 -0.52 12.38 -21.57
N THR A 37 -0.11 13.36 -20.77
CA THR A 37 1.26 13.90 -20.81
C THR A 37 2.28 12.97 -20.15
N ILE A 38 1.84 12.09 -19.24
CA ILE A 38 2.67 11.06 -18.62
C ILE A 38 2.89 9.94 -19.64
N ILE A 39 1.83 9.50 -20.34
CA ILE A 39 1.91 8.43 -21.33
C ILE A 39 2.73 8.86 -22.55
N ASP A 40 2.55 10.09 -23.04
CA ASP A 40 3.32 10.62 -24.19
C ASP A 40 4.81 10.80 -23.89
N LYS A 41 5.18 11.06 -22.62
CA LYS A 41 6.59 11.23 -22.21
C LYS A 41 7.26 9.94 -21.74
N VAL A 42 6.50 9.03 -21.12
CA VAL A 42 7.02 7.80 -20.52
C VAL A 42 6.96 6.65 -21.53
N GLY A 43 5.93 6.61 -22.38
CA GLY A 43 5.64 5.48 -23.28
C GLY A 43 4.82 4.39 -22.59
N SER A 44 3.97 3.69 -23.35
CA SER A 44 3.03 2.68 -22.84
C SER A 44 3.71 1.55 -22.06
N ASP A 45 4.86 1.08 -22.51
CA ASP A 45 5.57 -0.03 -21.88
C ASP A 45 6.21 0.38 -20.54
N ASN A 46 6.71 1.62 -20.46
CA ASN A 46 7.33 2.15 -19.26
C ASN A 46 6.30 2.54 -18.19
N ALA A 47 5.03 2.76 -18.55
CA ALA A 47 3.96 3.02 -17.61
C ALA A 47 3.66 1.81 -16.71
N TYR A 48 3.75 0.58 -17.23
CA TYR A 48 3.64 -0.64 -16.42
C TYR A 48 4.80 -0.80 -15.44
N VAL A 49 6.02 -0.48 -15.89
CA VAL A 49 7.21 -0.50 -15.04
C VAL A 49 7.14 0.56 -13.94
N LEU A 50 6.64 1.76 -14.29
CA LEU A 50 6.37 2.82 -13.32
C LEU A 50 5.37 2.35 -12.27
N MET A 51 4.25 1.75 -12.68
CA MET A 51 3.25 1.24 -11.74
C MET A 51 3.76 0.10 -10.87
N PHE A 52 4.60 -0.78 -11.42
CA PHE A 52 5.28 -1.81 -10.66
C PHE A 52 6.22 -1.19 -9.58
N ALA A 53 7.02 -0.19 -9.95
CA ALA A 53 7.91 0.49 -9.01
C ALA A 53 7.13 1.26 -7.93
N LEU A 54 6.06 1.96 -8.32
CA LEU A 54 5.17 2.66 -7.39
C LEU A 54 4.45 1.67 -6.45
N GLY A 55 3.98 0.54 -6.97
CA GLY A 55 3.40 -0.53 -6.17
C GLY A 55 4.40 -1.11 -5.16
N MET A 56 5.64 -1.34 -5.59
CA MET A 56 6.71 -1.80 -4.70
C MET A 56 6.99 -0.80 -3.57
N ILE A 57 7.18 0.48 -3.91
CA ILE A 57 7.41 1.53 -2.90
C ILE A 57 6.18 1.67 -1.98
N GLY A 58 4.98 1.57 -2.53
CA GLY A 58 3.72 1.59 -1.79
C GLY A 58 3.63 0.45 -0.77
N GLY A 59 4.01 -0.78 -1.15
CA GLY A 59 4.06 -1.93 -0.25
C GLY A 59 5.21 -1.89 0.78
N PHE A 60 6.20 -1.01 0.59
CA PHE A 60 7.24 -0.76 1.60
C PHE A 60 6.81 0.22 2.68
N THR A 61 5.78 1.03 2.42
CA THR A 61 5.55 2.26 3.17
C THR A 61 4.08 2.50 3.48
N THR A 62 3.58 1.81 4.51
CA THR A 62 2.27 2.03 5.16
C THR A 62 1.88 3.50 5.31
N PHE A 63 2.87 4.37 5.59
CA PHE A 63 2.67 5.76 5.99
C PHE A 63 3.11 6.81 4.96
N THR A 64 3.80 6.43 3.89
CA THR A 64 4.00 7.37 2.77
C THR A 64 2.99 6.99 1.71
N GLY A 65 1.77 7.51 1.84
CA GLY A 65 0.77 7.33 0.80
C GLY A 65 1.15 8.12 -0.45
N ILE A 66 2.09 7.56 -1.19
CA ILE A 66 2.22 7.90 -2.59
C ILE A 66 0.84 7.61 -3.18
N PRO A 67 0.19 8.60 -3.80
CA PRO A 67 -1.12 8.46 -4.41
C PRO A 67 -1.02 7.61 -5.68
N TYR A 68 -0.42 6.42 -5.61
CA TYR A 68 -0.25 5.51 -6.73
C TYR A 68 -1.60 5.06 -7.26
N HIS A 69 -2.63 5.02 -6.41
CA HIS A 69 -4.02 4.83 -6.82
C HIS A 69 -4.48 5.90 -7.82
N PHE A 70 -4.12 7.17 -7.60
CA PHE A 70 -4.45 8.24 -8.54
C PHE A 70 -3.65 8.09 -9.83
N VAL A 71 -2.37 7.73 -9.77
CA VAL A 71 -1.56 7.46 -10.98
C VAL A 71 -2.13 6.28 -11.77
N LEU A 72 -2.55 5.21 -11.08
CA LEU A 72 -3.20 4.03 -11.67
C LEU A 72 -4.50 4.42 -12.37
N MET A 73 -5.37 5.19 -11.71
CA MET A 73 -6.62 5.69 -12.30
C MET A 73 -6.34 6.57 -13.52
N SER A 74 -5.38 7.50 -13.42
CA SER A 74 -4.96 8.35 -14.54
C SER A 74 -4.47 7.53 -15.73
N LEU A 75 -3.58 6.57 -15.52
CA LEU A 75 -3.06 5.72 -16.61
C LEU A 75 -4.16 4.85 -17.25
N ALA A 76 -5.12 4.37 -16.46
CA ALA A 76 -6.27 3.64 -16.98
C ALA A 76 -7.17 4.54 -17.85
N VAL A 77 -7.42 5.79 -17.44
CA VAL A 77 -8.14 6.79 -18.24
C VAL A 77 -7.39 7.13 -19.53
N GLY A 78 -6.06 7.18 -19.47
CA GLY A 78 -5.21 7.41 -20.64
C GLY A 78 -5.16 6.25 -21.64
N GLY A 79 -5.99 5.21 -21.47
CA GLY A 79 -6.21 4.15 -22.46
C GLY A 79 -5.32 2.92 -22.31
N LEU A 80 -4.56 2.80 -21.22
CA LEU A 80 -3.83 1.56 -20.91
C LEU A 80 -4.76 0.48 -20.37
N ASP A 81 -4.39 -0.78 -20.58
CA ASP A 81 -5.17 -1.92 -20.12
C ASP A 81 -5.27 -1.93 -18.57
N PRO A 82 -6.49 -1.74 -18.00
CA PRO A 82 -6.71 -1.72 -16.56
C PRO A 82 -6.29 -3.02 -15.87
N VAL A 83 -6.43 -4.15 -16.57
CA VAL A 83 -6.10 -5.47 -16.02
C VAL A 83 -4.59 -5.61 -15.89
N ALA A 84 -3.83 -5.34 -16.96
CA ALA A 84 -2.38 -5.36 -16.93
C ALA A 84 -1.80 -4.36 -15.90
N LEU A 85 -2.35 -3.14 -15.81
CA LEU A 85 -1.94 -2.15 -14.81
C LEU A 85 -2.17 -2.66 -13.39
N GLY A 86 -3.35 -3.23 -13.12
CA GLY A 86 -3.69 -3.77 -11.80
C GLY A 86 -2.78 -4.94 -11.39
N VAL A 87 -2.49 -5.86 -12.31
CA VAL A 87 -1.57 -6.98 -12.08
C VAL A 87 -0.14 -6.49 -11.83
N CYS A 88 0.41 -5.62 -12.68
CA CYS A 88 1.75 -5.08 -12.50
C CYS A 88 1.90 -4.36 -11.16
N THR A 89 0.91 -3.54 -10.78
CA THR A 89 0.89 -2.84 -9.50
C THR A 89 0.87 -3.82 -8.33
N ALA A 90 -0.02 -4.82 -8.36
CA ALA A 90 -0.16 -5.81 -7.30
C ALA A 90 1.09 -6.70 -7.15
N VAL A 91 1.79 -7.03 -8.23
CA VAL A 91 3.08 -7.75 -8.17
C VAL A 91 4.16 -6.86 -7.55
N GLY A 92 4.16 -5.56 -7.85
CA GLY A 92 5.01 -4.58 -7.15
C GLY A 92 4.74 -4.58 -5.65
N VAL A 93 3.47 -4.43 -5.25
CA VAL A 93 3.03 -4.46 -3.85
C VAL A 93 3.43 -5.76 -3.17
N MET A 94 3.28 -6.90 -3.84
CA MET A 94 3.72 -8.20 -3.34
C MET A 94 5.19 -8.20 -2.95
N LEU A 95 6.08 -7.60 -3.74
CA LEU A 95 7.51 -7.53 -3.41
C LEU A 95 7.80 -6.62 -2.22
N GLY A 96 7.06 -5.51 -2.10
CA GLY A 96 7.09 -4.65 -0.90
C GLY A 96 6.65 -5.42 0.35
N ASP A 97 5.48 -6.04 0.30
CA ASP A 97 4.91 -6.88 1.37
C ASP A 97 5.87 -8.02 1.73
N SER A 98 6.50 -8.66 0.75
CA SER A 98 7.47 -9.73 0.97
C SER A 98 8.68 -9.24 1.77
N THR A 99 9.14 -8.02 1.50
CA THR A 99 10.27 -7.45 2.25
C THR A 99 9.85 -7.07 3.68
N MET A 100 8.65 -6.50 3.85
CA MET A 100 8.08 -6.22 5.17
C MET A 100 7.88 -7.52 5.98
N PHE A 101 7.49 -8.62 5.33
CA PHE A 101 7.36 -9.91 5.97
C PHE A 101 8.69 -10.39 6.55
N LEU A 102 9.79 -10.28 5.79
CA LEU A 102 11.12 -10.68 6.24
C LEU A 102 11.62 -9.82 7.40
N ILE A 103 11.41 -8.51 7.32
CA ILE A 103 11.77 -7.57 8.38
C ILE A 103 10.96 -7.86 9.64
N GLY A 104 9.64 -8.04 9.52
CA GLY A 104 8.76 -8.31 10.65
C GLY A 104 9.18 -9.56 11.44
N LYS A 105 9.64 -10.60 10.75
CA LYS A 105 10.17 -11.81 11.39
C LYS A 105 11.42 -11.53 12.24
N GLN A 106 12.32 -10.66 11.78
CA GLN A 106 13.56 -10.31 12.50
C GLN A 106 13.30 -9.33 13.66
N VAL A 107 12.31 -8.44 13.50
CA VAL A 107 11.99 -7.41 14.51
C VAL A 107 11.35 -8.01 15.76
N LYS A 108 10.71 -9.19 15.66
CA LYS A 108 10.06 -9.86 16.80
C LYS A 108 10.96 -9.95 18.03
N ASP A 109 12.22 -10.32 17.86
CA ASP A 109 13.17 -10.53 18.95
C ASP A 109 13.61 -9.23 19.64
N SER A 110 13.38 -8.09 18.99
CA SER A 110 13.69 -6.76 19.53
C SER A 110 12.49 -6.09 20.21
N LEU A 111 11.31 -6.72 20.19
CA LEU A 111 10.09 -6.15 20.76
C LEU A 111 9.94 -6.42 22.26
N PRO A 112 9.24 -5.55 23.00
CA PRO A 112 8.92 -5.79 24.40
C PRO A 112 8.09 -7.07 24.58
N PRO A 113 8.32 -7.85 25.66
CA PRO A 113 7.59 -9.12 25.90
C PRO A 113 6.07 -8.99 25.89
N ARG A 114 5.54 -7.83 26.32
CA ARG A 114 4.09 -7.54 26.30
C ARG A 114 3.53 -7.47 24.89
N VAL A 115 4.29 -6.90 23.95
CA VAL A 115 3.87 -6.77 22.54
C VAL A 115 3.92 -8.14 21.87
N VAL A 116 5.01 -8.89 22.12
CA VAL A 116 5.18 -10.25 21.62
C VAL A 116 4.04 -11.16 22.11
N ALA A 117 3.68 -11.11 23.39
CA ALA A 117 2.58 -11.91 23.93
C ALA A 117 1.22 -11.58 23.28
N THR A 118 0.94 -10.30 22.98
CA THR A 118 -0.29 -9.91 22.27
C THR A 118 -0.30 -10.45 20.84
N ILE A 119 0.84 -10.35 20.14
CA ILE A 119 1.00 -10.87 18.77
C ILE A 119 0.85 -12.39 18.76
N ASP A 120 1.48 -13.09 19.69
CA ASP A 120 1.41 -14.55 19.80
C ASP A 120 -0.02 -14.99 20.14
N HIS A 121 -0.72 -14.31 21.05
CA HIS A 121 -2.12 -14.62 21.34
C HIS A 121 -3.04 -14.47 20.11
N PHE A 122 -2.83 -13.41 19.33
CA PHE A 122 -3.56 -13.19 18.09
C PHE A 122 -3.21 -14.23 17.02
N ALA A 123 -1.92 -14.56 16.88
CA ALA A 123 -1.45 -15.59 15.96
C ALA A 123 -1.97 -16.98 16.32
N GLU A 124 -1.99 -17.34 17.60
CA GLU A 124 -2.58 -18.59 18.11
C GLU A 124 -4.08 -18.67 17.80
N TYR A 125 -4.82 -17.57 17.96
CA TYR A 125 -6.23 -17.51 17.59
C TYR A 125 -6.45 -17.77 16.09
N LEU A 126 -5.62 -17.17 15.24
CA LEU A 126 -5.66 -17.38 13.79
C LEU A 126 -5.24 -18.80 13.39
N LEU A 127 -4.24 -19.37 14.07
CA LEU A 127 -3.77 -20.75 13.84
C LEU A 127 -4.80 -21.81 14.24
N LYS A 128 -5.70 -21.52 15.19
CA LYS A 128 -6.85 -22.39 15.52
C LYS A 128 -7.90 -22.45 14.42
N HIS A 129 -7.92 -21.48 13.51
CA HIS A 129 -8.91 -21.35 12.45
C HIS A 129 -8.28 -21.15 11.05
N PRO A 130 -7.35 -22.02 10.61
CA PRO A 130 -6.53 -21.80 9.42
C PRO A 130 -7.37 -21.71 8.14
N ARG A 131 -8.53 -22.40 8.09
CA ARG A 131 -9.48 -22.36 6.97
C ARG A 131 -10.13 -20.99 6.75
N PHE A 132 -10.19 -20.14 7.77
CA PHE A 132 -10.80 -18.81 7.68
C PHE A 132 -9.77 -17.70 7.44
N VAL A 133 -8.48 -17.95 7.72
CA VAL A 133 -7.41 -16.95 7.56
C VAL A 133 -7.20 -16.59 6.10
N THR A 134 -7.07 -17.58 5.22
CA THR A 134 -6.86 -17.37 3.77
C THR A 134 -7.98 -16.55 3.13
N PRO A 135 -9.28 -16.90 3.25
CA PRO A 135 -10.34 -16.08 2.67
C PRO A 135 -10.46 -14.71 3.34
N ALA A 136 -10.16 -14.58 4.64
CA ALA A 136 -10.13 -13.28 5.30
C ALA A 136 -9.03 -12.37 4.74
N LEU A 137 -7.86 -12.93 4.41
CA LEU A 137 -6.76 -12.19 3.79
C LEU A 137 -7.09 -11.74 2.37
N VAL A 138 -7.74 -12.60 1.56
CA VAL A 138 -8.22 -12.20 0.23
C VAL A 138 -9.25 -11.08 0.37
N ALA A 139 -10.26 -11.26 1.22
CA ALA A 139 -11.31 -10.27 1.44
C ALA A 139 -10.72 -8.93 1.94
N TYR A 140 -9.74 -8.99 2.84
CA TYR A 140 -9.00 -7.83 3.29
C TYR A 140 -8.28 -7.15 2.13
N GLY A 141 -7.45 -7.86 1.37
CA GLY A 141 -6.73 -7.27 0.23
C GLY A 141 -7.63 -6.74 -0.88
N THR A 142 -8.86 -7.27 -1.03
CA THR A 142 -9.82 -6.81 -2.05
C THR A 142 -10.61 -5.57 -1.63
N VAL A 143 -10.92 -5.41 -0.33
CA VAL A 143 -11.87 -4.39 0.14
C VAL A 143 -11.21 -3.31 1.00
N SER A 144 -10.11 -3.65 1.66
CA SER A 144 -9.46 -2.75 2.61
C SER A 144 -8.61 -1.71 1.86
N PRO A 145 -8.90 -0.41 2.01
CA PRO A 145 -7.97 0.64 1.58
C PRO A 145 -6.81 0.82 2.56
N PHE A 146 -6.79 0.06 3.67
CA PHE A 146 -5.71 0.10 4.65
C PHE A 146 -4.50 -0.72 4.20
N SER A 147 -3.31 -0.27 4.61
CA SER A 147 -2.05 -0.91 4.23
C SER A 147 -1.94 -2.34 4.76
N ASN A 148 -1.49 -3.21 3.85
CA ASN A 148 -1.23 -4.62 4.13
C ASN A 148 -0.08 -4.83 5.11
N ASP A 149 0.84 -3.86 5.24
CA ASP A 149 2.03 -3.94 6.06
C ASP A 149 1.71 -4.32 7.52
N PHE A 150 0.61 -3.80 8.08
CA PHE A 150 0.21 -4.14 9.45
C PHE A 150 -0.19 -5.62 9.57
N VAL A 151 -0.94 -6.12 8.60
CA VAL A 151 -1.37 -7.53 8.55
C VAL A 151 -0.18 -8.45 8.29
N VAL A 152 0.65 -8.09 7.31
CA VAL A 152 1.86 -8.83 6.93
C VAL A 152 2.86 -8.88 8.09
N ALA A 153 3.13 -7.76 8.75
CA ALA A 153 4.05 -7.70 9.89
C ALA A 153 3.51 -8.49 11.09
N SER A 154 2.22 -8.36 11.42
CA SER A 154 1.62 -9.11 12.53
C SER A 154 1.67 -10.63 12.30
N LEU A 155 1.36 -11.07 11.08
CA LEU A 155 1.38 -12.49 10.71
C LEU A 155 2.81 -13.04 10.59
N SER A 156 3.77 -12.23 10.12
CA SER A 156 5.17 -12.66 10.03
C SER A 156 5.80 -12.82 11.41
N MET A 157 5.52 -11.89 12.33
CA MET A 157 5.90 -11.99 13.75
C MET A 157 5.19 -13.17 14.44
N GLY A 158 3.94 -13.43 14.09
CA GLY A 158 3.18 -14.60 14.57
C GLY A 158 3.68 -15.95 14.04
N GLY A 159 4.70 -15.97 13.17
CA GLY A 159 5.27 -17.19 12.61
C GLY A 159 4.39 -17.85 11.53
N TYR A 160 3.45 -17.12 10.94
CA TYR A 160 2.62 -17.64 9.85
C TYR A 160 3.46 -17.89 8.59
N GLY A 161 3.03 -18.83 7.74
CA GLY A 161 3.79 -19.18 6.54
C GLY A 161 3.78 -18.07 5.49
N TYR A 162 4.95 -17.71 4.95
CA TYR A 162 5.11 -16.67 3.90
C TYR A 162 4.08 -16.80 2.77
N TRP A 163 4.03 -17.97 2.13
CA TRP A 163 3.11 -18.22 1.02
C TRP A 163 1.63 -18.19 1.40
N ARG A 164 1.31 -18.47 2.67
CA ARG A 164 -0.08 -18.43 3.18
C ARG A 164 -0.54 -17.02 3.53
N THR A 165 0.39 -16.07 3.66
CA THR A 165 0.10 -14.67 3.93
C THR A 165 0.16 -13.85 2.64
N ILE A 166 1.25 -13.96 1.90
CA ILE A 166 1.53 -13.11 0.74
C ILE A 166 0.62 -13.46 -0.45
N LEU A 167 0.48 -14.74 -0.83
CA LEU A 167 -0.34 -15.08 -2.01
C LEU A 167 -1.80 -14.62 -1.87
N PRO A 168 -2.51 -14.89 -0.76
CA PRO A 168 -3.89 -14.45 -0.60
C PRO A 168 -4.03 -12.92 -0.64
N LEU A 169 -3.09 -12.20 -0.01
CA LEU A 169 -3.06 -10.74 -0.05
C LEU A 169 -2.80 -10.21 -1.46
N THR A 170 -1.84 -10.78 -2.19
CA THR A 170 -1.57 -10.41 -3.59
C THR A 170 -2.79 -10.63 -4.46
N VAL A 171 -3.48 -11.77 -4.32
CA VAL A 171 -4.72 -12.04 -5.06
C VAL A 171 -5.77 -10.97 -4.73
N GLY A 172 -5.94 -10.64 -3.45
CA GLY A 172 -6.83 -9.56 -3.03
C GLY A 172 -6.47 -8.21 -3.66
N ASN A 173 -5.18 -7.85 -3.62
CA ASN A 173 -4.62 -6.62 -4.17
C ASN A 173 -4.78 -6.54 -5.69
N ILE A 174 -4.68 -7.66 -6.43
CA ILE A 174 -4.95 -7.70 -7.87
C ILE A 174 -6.39 -7.24 -8.12
N PHE A 175 -7.37 -7.84 -7.42
CA PHE A 175 -8.77 -7.46 -7.58
C PHE A 175 -9.03 -6.01 -7.19
N TYR A 176 -8.44 -5.55 -6.07
CA TYR A 176 -8.57 -4.17 -5.63
C TYR A 176 -8.01 -3.17 -6.64
N ASN A 177 -6.78 -3.38 -7.14
CA ASN A 177 -6.16 -2.48 -8.11
C ASN A 177 -6.88 -2.50 -9.47
N ILE A 178 -7.36 -3.65 -9.92
CA ILE A 178 -8.17 -3.73 -11.15
C ILE A 178 -9.49 -2.97 -10.96
N ALA A 179 -10.18 -3.19 -9.83
CA ALA A 179 -11.42 -2.48 -9.52
C ALA A 179 -11.20 -0.96 -9.48
N LEU A 180 -10.10 -0.50 -8.90
CA LEU A 180 -9.70 0.91 -8.90
C LEU A 180 -9.38 1.45 -10.28
N ALA A 181 -8.69 0.68 -11.13
CA ALA A 181 -8.40 1.09 -12.50
C ALA A 181 -9.70 1.28 -13.31
N TYR A 182 -10.65 0.34 -13.18
CA TYR A 182 -11.99 0.48 -13.76
C TYR A 182 -12.79 1.63 -13.13
N LEU A 183 -12.67 1.83 -11.82
CA LEU A 183 -13.30 2.97 -11.16
C LEU A 183 -12.77 4.28 -11.74
N GLY A 184 -11.46 4.40 -11.97
CA GLY A 184 -10.88 5.56 -12.66
C GLY A 184 -11.50 5.80 -14.03
N LEU A 185 -11.60 4.75 -14.86
CA LEU A 185 -12.15 4.82 -16.21
C LEU A 185 -13.64 5.24 -16.20
N TYR A 186 -14.49 4.56 -15.43
CA TYR A 186 -15.93 4.85 -15.40
C TYR A 186 -16.29 6.11 -14.61
N ALA A 187 -15.56 6.42 -13.53
CA ALA A 187 -15.80 7.64 -12.76
C ALA A 187 -15.41 8.88 -13.57
N TYR A 188 -14.34 8.83 -14.36
CA TYR A 188 -13.96 9.92 -15.25
C TYR A 188 -15.06 10.22 -16.28
N ASP A 189 -15.57 9.18 -16.96
CA ASP A 189 -16.68 9.32 -17.92
C ASP A 189 -17.95 9.88 -17.27
N THR A 190 -18.25 9.44 -16.04
CA THR A 190 -19.46 9.89 -15.32
C THR A 190 -19.32 11.32 -14.81
N ILE A 191 -18.14 11.73 -14.35
CA ILE A 191 -17.88 13.08 -13.82
C ILE A 191 -17.84 14.11 -14.95
N ILE A 192 -17.26 13.77 -16.10
CA ILE A 192 -17.29 14.64 -17.29
C ILE A 192 -18.67 14.67 -17.91
N GLY A 193 -19.42 13.56 -17.93
CA GLY A 193 -20.79 13.56 -18.43
C GLY A 193 -21.79 14.39 -17.60
N TRP A 194 -21.42 14.81 -16.40
CA TRP A 194 -22.21 15.69 -15.54
C TRP A 194 -21.91 17.19 -15.72
N PHE A 195 -20.84 17.55 -16.44
CA PHE A 195 -20.45 18.93 -16.75
C PHE A 195 -20.58 19.24 -18.24
#